data_AF-A0A7C6G0U7-F1
#
_entry.id   AF-A0A7C6G0U7-F1
#
_cell.length_a   1.000
_cell.length_b   1.000
_cell.length_c   1.000
_cell.angle_alpha   90.00
_cell.angle_beta   90.00
_cell.angle_gamma   90.00
#
_symmetry.space_group_name_H-M   'P 1'
#
loop_
_entity.id
_entity.type
_entity.pdbx_description
1 polymer ?
#
loop_
_entity_poly.entity_id
_entity_poly.type
_entity_poly.pdbx_seq_one_letter_code
_entity_poly.pdbx_strand_id
1 'polypeptide(L)'
;NMALLGFLSTTYILLVGGELNGPTIGGVFTVVGFGAGGKHLKNVVPLLIGIFFVAHFSVHDTNSTAALLAALFGTTLAPLSGHFGPIAGLAAGGLHIALTTNITFLHAGMNLYNNGFSGGFVAALLLPILERVFMNRKNSSVNTLENAN
;
A
#
# COMPACT_ATOMS: atom_id res chain seq x y z
N ASN A 1 -11.22 8.52 12.77
CA ASN A 1 -10.53 7.76 11.70
C ASN A 1 -9.60 8.65 10.86
N MET A 2 -10.13 9.62 10.10
CA MET A 2 -9.33 10.52 9.24
C MET A 2 -8.14 11.19 9.95
N ALA A 3 -8.35 11.75 11.16
CA ALA A 3 -7.27 12.34 11.95
C ALA A 3 -6.16 11.32 12.32
N LEU A 4 -6.54 10.08 12.67
CA LEU A 4 -5.58 9.02 13.00
C LEU A 4 -4.71 8.64 11.79
N LEU A 5 -5.31 8.61 10.60
CA LEU A 5 -4.55 8.38 9.36
C LEU A 5 -3.61 9.55 9.05
N GLY A 6 -4.04 10.78 9.30
CA GLY A 6 -3.16 11.95 9.22
C GLY A 6 -1.96 11.82 10.15
N PHE A 7 -2.21 11.53 11.44
CA PHE A 7 -1.14 11.30 12.41
C PHE A 7 -0.22 10.15 12.01
N LEU A 8 -0.78 9.03 11.53
CA LEU A 8 0.01 7.89 11.05
C LEU A 8 0.92 8.29 9.90
N SER A 9 0.39 8.98 8.88
CA SER A 9 1.14 9.40 7.70
C SER A 9 2.23 10.41 8.03
N THR A 10 1.92 11.41 8.86
CA THR A 10 2.92 12.39 9.32
C THR A 10 4.00 11.72 10.17
N THR A 11 3.61 10.84 11.10
CA THR A 11 4.56 10.10 11.94
C THR A 11 5.45 9.21 11.09
N TYR A 12 4.90 8.51 10.09
CA TYR A 12 5.69 7.69 9.17
C TYR A 12 6.78 8.52 8.47
N ILE A 13 6.42 9.69 7.91
CA ILE A 13 7.38 10.58 7.24
C ILE A 13 8.52 10.96 8.19
N LEU A 14 8.19 11.38 9.41
CA LEU A 14 9.18 11.81 10.40
C LEU A 14 10.07 10.64 10.88
N LEU A 15 9.49 9.45 11.07
CA LEU A 15 10.22 8.26 11.53
C LEU A 15 11.26 7.78 10.52
N VAL A 16 10.96 7.87 9.23
CA VAL A 16 11.94 7.51 8.19
C VAL A 16 12.94 8.63 7.92
N GLY A 17 12.88 9.76 8.65
CA GLY A 17 13.78 10.91 8.46
C GLY A 17 13.46 11.72 7.21
N GLY A 18 12.20 11.67 6.74
CA GLY A 18 11.72 12.39 5.57
C GLY A 18 11.32 13.84 5.88
N GLU A 19 11.29 14.68 4.84
CA GLU A 19 10.90 16.08 4.97
C GLU A 19 9.40 16.31 4.78
N LEU A 20 8.84 17.19 5.61
CA LEU A 20 7.50 17.74 5.41
C LEU A 20 7.59 18.94 4.46
N ASN A 21 7.28 18.71 3.20
CA ASN A 21 7.27 19.69 2.13
C ASN A 21 5.92 19.67 1.39
N GLY A 22 5.76 20.53 0.38
CA GLY A 22 4.50 20.65 -0.36
C GLY A 22 3.94 19.30 -0.85
N PRO A 23 4.73 18.50 -1.60
CA PRO A 23 4.29 17.17 -2.04
C PRO A 23 3.93 16.21 -0.89
N THR A 24 4.76 16.08 0.15
CA THR A 24 4.49 15.10 1.23
C THR A 24 3.28 15.51 2.07
N ILE A 25 3.07 16.81 2.31
CA ILE A 25 1.84 17.34 2.93
C ILE A 25 0.61 17.06 2.05
N GLY A 26 0.71 17.27 0.73
CA GLY A 26 -0.34 16.91 -0.22
C GLY A 26 -0.67 15.41 -0.20
N GLY A 27 0.35 14.57 -0.07
CA GLY A 27 0.21 13.13 0.14
C GLY A 27 -0.54 12.81 1.43
N VAL A 28 -0.18 13.44 2.56
CA VAL A 28 -0.90 13.27 3.85
C VAL A 28 -2.38 13.64 3.69
N PHE A 29 -2.70 14.77 3.07
CA PHE A 29 -4.09 15.17 2.86
C PHE A 29 -4.86 14.23 1.94
N THR A 30 -4.18 13.65 0.95
CA THR A 30 -4.77 12.58 0.14
C THR A 30 -5.07 11.36 1.00
N VAL A 31 -4.15 10.96 1.89
CA VAL A 31 -4.39 9.83 2.79
C VAL A 31 -5.59 10.09 3.69
N VAL A 32 -5.68 11.28 4.27
CA VAL A 32 -6.77 11.75 5.15
C VAL A 32 -8.10 11.78 4.40
N GLY A 33 -8.15 12.37 3.20
CA GLY A 33 -9.36 12.49 2.40
C GLY A 33 -9.97 11.13 2.04
N PHE A 34 -9.14 10.18 1.61
CA PHE A 34 -9.58 8.79 1.38
C PHE A 34 -9.87 8.02 2.68
N GLY A 35 -9.56 8.58 3.85
CA GLY A 35 -9.92 8.02 5.15
C GLY A 35 -11.42 7.93 5.39
N ALA A 36 -12.23 8.78 4.76
CA ALA A 36 -13.69 8.64 4.78
C ALA A 36 -14.18 7.43 3.97
N GLY A 37 -13.41 7.00 2.96
CA GLY A 37 -13.73 5.91 2.03
C GLY A 37 -13.33 4.51 2.51
N GLY A 38 -13.26 4.26 3.81
CA GLY A 38 -13.02 2.92 4.38
C GLY A 38 -11.55 2.56 4.66
N LYS A 39 -10.60 3.46 4.44
CA LYS A 39 -9.22 3.27 4.94
C LYS A 39 -9.19 3.45 6.45
N HIS A 40 -8.43 2.65 7.17
CA HIS A 40 -8.21 2.79 8.61
C HIS A 40 -6.85 2.17 9.01
N LEU A 41 -6.39 2.40 10.24
CA LEU A 41 -5.06 1.95 10.67
C LEU A 41 -4.79 0.46 10.39
N LYS A 42 -5.76 -0.43 10.66
CA LYS A 42 -5.58 -1.88 10.45
C LYS A 42 -5.32 -2.32 9.01
N ASN A 43 -5.75 -1.55 8.00
CA ASN A 43 -5.53 -1.89 6.59
C ASN A 43 -4.43 -1.04 5.94
N VAL A 44 -4.11 0.13 6.50
CA VAL A 44 -3.02 0.99 6.03
C VAL A 44 -1.66 0.57 6.60
N VAL A 45 -1.57 0.20 7.87
CA VAL A 45 -0.29 -0.14 8.51
C VAL A 45 0.44 -1.30 7.81
N PRO A 46 -0.22 -2.42 7.43
CA PRO A 46 0.46 -3.50 6.71
C PRO A 46 1.05 -3.04 5.37
N LEU A 47 0.38 -2.12 4.65
CA LEU A 47 0.90 -1.55 3.41
C LEU A 47 2.16 -0.74 3.66
N LEU A 48 2.14 0.16 4.65
CA LEU A 48 3.30 0.99 4.99
C LEU A 48 4.50 0.15 5.45
N ILE A 49 4.26 -0.94 6.20
CA ILE A 49 5.30 -1.89 6.58
C ILE A 49 5.88 -2.58 5.35
N GLY A 50 5.03 -3.05 4.43
CA GLY A 50 5.47 -3.70 3.20
C GLY A 50 6.29 -2.77 2.31
N ILE A 51 5.85 -1.51 2.19
CA ILE A 51 6.57 -0.46 1.46
C ILE A 51 7.92 -0.20 2.12
N PHE A 52 7.95 0.05 3.43
CA PHE A 52 9.20 0.32 4.16
C PHE A 52 10.18 -0.85 4.05
N PHE A 53 9.70 -2.08 4.23
CA PHE A 53 10.54 -3.28 4.16
C PHE A 53 11.18 -3.43 2.78
N VAL A 54 10.41 -3.34 1.70
CA VAL A 54 10.96 -3.46 0.34
C VAL A 54 11.81 -2.25 -0.04
N ALA A 55 11.42 -1.05 0.36
CA ALA A 55 12.19 0.16 0.13
C ALA A 55 13.57 0.09 0.79
N HIS A 56 13.69 -0.54 1.96
CA HIS A 56 14.96 -0.69 2.68
C HIS A 56 16.00 -1.53 1.92
N PHE A 57 15.55 -2.45 1.06
CA PHE A 57 16.44 -3.23 0.18
C PHE A 57 16.59 -2.60 -1.22
N SER A 58 15.93 -1.47 -1.47
CA SER A 58 16.03 -0.76 -2.74
C SER A 58 17.27 0.14 -2.75
N VAL A 59 17.73 0.47 -3.96
CA VAL A 59 18.88 1.38 -4.15
C VAL A 59 18.51 2.84 -3.83
N HIS A 60 17.21 3.13 -3.75
CA HIS A 60 16.69 4.48 -3.48
C HIS A 60 16.54 4.76 -1.99
N ASP A 61 16.90 5.98 -1.58
CA ASP A 61 16.75 6.40 -0.19
C ASP A 61 15.29 6.40 0.24
N THR A 62 15.03 5.70 1.35
CA THR A 62 13.69 5.56 1.95
C THR A 62 13.09 6.88 2.45
N ASN A 63 13.93 7.88 2.69
CA ASN A 63 13.52 9.22 3.14
C ASN A 63 13.31 10.22 1.99
N SER A 64 13.58 9.82 0.74
CA SER A 64 13.39 10.68 -0.42
C SER A 64 11.92 11.04 -0.61
N THR A 65 11.64 12.25 -1.13
CA THR A 65 10.25 12.67 -1.41
C THR A 65 9.53 11.68 -2.34
N ALA A 66 10.24 11.09 -3.31
CA ALA A 66 9.66 10.08 -4.20
C ALA A 66 9.22 8.81 -3.44
N ALA A 67 10.07 8.28 -2.54
CA ALA A 67 9.75 7.12 -1.72
C ALA A 67 8.60 7.41 -0.73
N LEU A 68 8.57 8.61 -0.14
CA LEU A 68 7.48 9.04 0.75
C LEU A 68 6.16 9.14 -0.01
N LEU A 69 6.15 9.73 -1.21
CA LEU A 69 4.94 9.78 -2.05
C LEU A 69 4.47 8.39 -2.44
N ALA A 70 5.39 7.47 -2.72
CA ALA A 70 5.05 6.07 -2.95
C ALA A 70 4.42 5.41 -1.72
N ALA A 71 4.97 5.65 -0.52
CA ALA A 71 4.38 5.17 0.72
C ALA A 71 2.96 5.70 0.95
N LEU A 72 2.75 7.01 0.80
CA LEU A 72 1.47 7.67 1.07
C LEU A 72 0.41 7.29 0.03
N PHE A 73 0.74 7.34 -1.26
CA PHE A 73 -0.20 7.00 -2.33
C PHE A 73 -0.41 5.50 -2.49
N GLY A 74 0.57 4.67 -2.13
CA GLY A 74 0.43 3.21 -2.06
C GLY A 74 -0.66 2.76 -1.09
N THR A 75 -1.04 3.59 -0.11
CA THR A 75 -2.20 3.33 0.77
C THR A 75 -3.53 3.24 0.03
N THR A 76 -3.59 3.59 -1.26
CA THR A 76 -4.74 3.32 -2.13
C THR A 76 -5.11 1.82 -2.18
N LEU A 77 -4.14 0.94 -1.94
CA LEU A 77 -4.32 -0.52 -1.90
C LEU A 77 -4.89 -1.03 -0.56
N ALA A 78 -5.30 -0.13 0.34
CA ALA A 78 -5.96 -0.46 1.62
C ALA A 78 -7.13 -1.46 1.49
N PRO A 79 -7.99 -1.43 0.45
CA PRO A 79 -9.03 -2.44 0.28
C PRO A 79 -8.49 -3.88 0.18
N LEU A 80 -7.34 -4.11 -0.46
CA LEU A 80 -6.74 -5.44 -0.54
C LEU A 80 -6.31 -5.94 0.85
N SER A 81 -5.65 -5.08 1.63
CA SER A 81 -5.26 -5.42 3.01
C SER A 81 -6.48 -5.63 3.91
N GLY A 82 -7.54 -4.86 3.72
CA GLY A 82 -8.76 -4.95 4.53
C GLY A 82 -9.55 -6.22 4.25
N HIS A 83 -9.67 -6.61 2.98
CA HIS A 83 -10.46 -7.76 2.57
C HIS A 83 -9.71 -9.10 2.69
N PHE A 84 -8.44 -9.13 2.26
CA PHE A 84 -7.63 -10.36 2.22
C PHE A 84 -6.67 -10.50 3.42
N GLY A 85 -6.61 -9.50 4.29
CA GLY A 85 -5.83 -9.52 5.52
C GLY A 85 -4.42 -8.89 5.41
N PRO A 86 -3.67 -8.83 6.52
CA PRO A 86 -2.43 -8.06 6.62
C PRO A 86 -1.31 -8.57 5.71
N ILE A 87 -1.26 -9.88 5.42
CA ILE A 87 -0.26 -10.46 4.51
C ILE A 87 -0.45 -9.93 3.08
N ALA A 88 -1.71 -9.81 2.63
CA ALA A 88 -2.01 -9.20 1.34
C ALA A 88 -1.62 -7.72 1.31
N GLY A 89 -1.80 -7.00 2.43
CA GLY A 89 -1.34 -5.62 2.58
C GLY A 89 0.19 -5.48 2.49
N LEU A 90 0.95 -6.34 3.17
CA LEU A 90 2.41 -6.37 3.08
C LEU A 90 2.87 -6.60 1.64
N ALA A 91 2.31 -7.59 0.95
CA ALA A 91 2.62 -7.89 -0.44
C ALA A 91 2.26 -6.75 -1.38
N ALA A 92 1.05 -6.19 -1.25
CA ALA A 92 0.58 -5.06 -2.05
C ALA A 92 1.47 -3.82 -1.87
N GLY A 93 1.86 -3.51 -0.63
CA GLY A 93 2.76 -2.40 -0.34
C GLY A 93 4.14 -2.61 -0.95
N GLY A 94 4.72 -3.79 -0.73
CA GLY A 94 6.04 -4.14 -1.28
C GLY A 94 6.08 -4.09 -2.81
N LEU A 95 5.05 -4.62 -3.48
CA LEU A 95 4.94 -4.55 -4.94
C LEU A 95 4.72 -3.12 -5.44
N HIS A 96 3.96 -2.30 -4.71
CA HIS A 96 3.71 -0.91 -5.10
C HIS A 96 5.00 -0.09 -5.14
N ILE A 97 5.83 -0.16 -4.10
CA ILE A 97 7.10 0.58 -4.11
C ILE A 97 8.04 0.04 -5.18
N ALA A 98 8.13 -1.28 -5.35
CA ALA A 98 8.97 -1.90 -6.38
C ALA A 98 8.56 -1.47 -7.80
N LEU A 99 7.25 -1.42 -8.09
CA LEU A 99 6.77 -0.96 -9.39
C LEU A 99 6.99 0.55 -9.57
N THR A 100 6.66 1.34 -8.56
CA THR A 100 6.73 2.80 -8.63
C THR A 100 8.16 3.27 -8.90
N THR A 101 9.18 2.69 -8.24
CA THR A 101 10.58 3.11 -8.43
C THR A 101 11.20 2.64 -9.76
N ASN A 102 10.65 1.61 -10.41
CA ASN A 102 11.25 1.01 -11.60
C ASN A 102 10.54 1.35 -12.91
N ILE A 103 9.23 1.61 -12.89
CA ILE A 103 8.46 1.86 -14.11
C ILE A 103 8.66 3.28 -14.67
N THR A 104 9.16 4.23 -13.86
CA THR A 104 9.39 5.62 -14.32
C THR A 104 10.27 5.70 -15.57
N PHE A 105 11.27 4.83 -15.65
CA PHE A 105 12.15 4.72 -16.82
C PHE A 105 11.40 4.24 -18.07
N LEU A 106 10.50 3.26 -17.93
CA LEU A 106 9.80 2.64 -19.07
C LEU A 106 8.87 3.60 -19.80
N HIS A 107 8.28 4.55 -19.08
CA HIS A 107 7.46 5.59 -19.69
C HIS A 107 8.22 6.91 -19.89
N ALA A 108 9.55 6.93 -19.74
CA ALA A 108 10.41 8.10 -19.92
C ALA A 108 9.91 9.38 -19.20
N GLY A 109 9.32 9.23 -18.01
CA GLY A 109 8.74 10.37 -17.27
C GLY A 109 7.42 10.94 -17.83
N MET A 110 6.89 10.41 -18.93
CA MET A 110 5.63 10.89 -19.54
C MET A 110 4.40 10.66 -18.64
N ASN A 111 4.44 9.66 -17.76
CA ASN A 111 3.41 9.43 -16.77
C ASN A 111 3.71 10.22 -15.49
N LEU A 112 3.12 11.42 -15.40
CA LEU A 112 3.24 12.29 -14.24
C LEU A 112 2.55 11.73 -12.98
N TYR A 113 1.60 10.81 -13.15
CA TYR A 113 0.89 10.15 -12.03
C TYR A 113 1.29 8.67 -11.90
N ASN A 114 2.61 8.43 -11.88
CA ASN A 114 3.18 7.09 -11.76
C ASN A 114 2.68 6.33 -10.52
N ASN A 115 2.57 6.99 -9.37
CA ASN A 115 2.11 6.35 -8.13
C ASN A 115 0.73 5.68 -8.24
N GLY A 116 -0.25 6.38 -8.84
CA GLY A 116 -1.58 5.84 -9.03
C GLY A 116 -1.63 4.80 -10.13
N PHE A 117 -0.86 4.99 -11.20
CA PHE A 117 -0.69 3.98 -12.25
C PHE A 117 -0.13 2.68 -11.69
N SER A 118 0.99 2.71 -10.96
CA SER A 118 1.56 1.55 -10.29
C SER A 118 0.58 0.92 -9.30
N GLY A 119 -0.18 1.73 -8.54
CA GLY A 119 -1.25 1.23 -7.67
C GLY A 119 -2.33 0.45 -8.44
N GLY A 120 -2.80 0.99 -9.56
CA GLY A 120 -3.76 0.29 -10.43
C GLY A 120 -3.21 -1.03 -10.98
N PHE A 121 -1.96 -1.05 -11.42
CA PHE A 121 -1.29 -2.28 -11.88
C PHE A 121 -1.15 -3.33 -10.77
N VAL A 122 -0.73 -2.92 -9.57
CA VAL A 122 -0.66 -3.84 -8.42
C VAL A 122 -2.04 -4.41 -8.09
N ALA A 123 -3.08 -3.58 -8.09
CA ALA A 123 -4.44 -4.04 -7.83
C ALA A 123 -4.92 -5.03 -8.90
N ALA A 124 -4.72 -4.72 -10.18
CA ALA A 124 -5.10 -5.58 -11.30
C ALA A 124 -4.37 -6.95 -11.26
N LEU A 125 -3.12 -6.97 -10.81
CA LEU A 125 -2.35 -8.20 -10.64
C LEU A 125 -2.80 -9.01 -9.42
N LEU A 126 -2.89 -8.37 -8.25
CA LEU A 126 -3.10 -9.07 -6.99
C LEU A 126 -4.54 -9.52 -6.78
N LEU A 127 -5.53 -8.73 -7.21
CA LEU A 127 -6.93 -9.02 -6.95
C LEU A 127 -7.35 -10.44 -7.39
N PRO A 128 -7.16 -10.86 -8.66
CA PRO A 128 -7.58 -12.20 -9.09
C PRO A 128 -6.81 -13.34 -8.39
N ILE A 129 -5.54 -13.10 -8.04
CA ILE A 129 -4.71 -14.09 -7.33
C ILE A 129 -5.22 -14.26 -5.89
N LEU A 130 -5.45 -13.15 -5.19
CA LEU A 130 -5.93 -13.14 -3.82
C LEU A 130 -7.34 -13.71 -3.71
N GLU A 131 -8.23 -13.40 -4.65
CA GLU A 131 -9.58 -13.95 -4.71
C GLU A 131 -9.56 -15.48 -4.80
N ARG A 132 -8.74 -16.02 -5.71
CA ARG A 132 -8.58 -17.47 -5.84
C ARG A 132 -8.03 -18.14 -4.57
N VAL A 133 -7.01 -17.54 -3.94
CA VAL A 133 -6.42 -18.06 -2.70
C VAL A 133 -7.43 -18.00 -1.55
N PHE A 134 -8.18 -16.90 -1.45
CA PHE A 134 -9.17 -16.69 -0.40
C PHE A 134 -10.35 -17.68 -0.51
N MET A 135 -10.87 -17.89 -1.72
CA MET A 135 -11.93 -18.87 -1.99
C MET A 135 -11.47 -20.29 -1.62
N ASN A 136 -10.24 -20.67 -1.99
CA ASN A 136 -9.69 -21.99 -1.64
C ASN A 136 -9.64 -22.20 -0.12
N ARG A 137 -9.17 -21.20 0.65
CA ARG A 137 -9.14 -21.28 2.12
C ARG A 137 -10.52 -21.45 2.73
N LYS A 138 -11.52 -20.72 2.22
CA LYS A 138 -12.91 -20.85 2.66
C LYS A 138 -13.43 -22.27 2.44
N ASN A 139 -13.23 -22.83 1.25
CA ASN A 139 -13.66 -24.20 0.94
C ASN A 139 -12.97 -25.24 1.82
N SER A 140 -11.67 -25.12 2.06
CA SER A 140 -10.95 -26.02 2.98
C SER A 140 -11.50 -25.96 4.41
N SER A 141 -11.83 -24.75 4.90
CA SER A 141 -12.41 -24.60 6.25
C SER A 141 -13.78 -25.25 6.38
N VAL A 142 -14.65 -25.14 5.36
CA VAL A 142 -15.98 -25.77 5.34
C VAL A 142 -15.86 -27.29 5.35
N ASN A 143 -15.02 -27.86 4.50
CA ASN A 143 -14.83 -29.31 4.44
C ASN A 143 -14.30 -29.88 5.77
N THR A 144 -13.46 -29.12 6.49
CA THR A 144 -12.92 -29.57 7.78
C THR A 144 -14.01 -29.61 8.85
N LEU A 145 -14.96 -28.68 8.81
CA LEU A 145 -16.11 -28.65 9.73
C LEU A 145 -17.15 -29.72 9.41
N GLU A 146 -17.39 -30.00 8.13
CA GLU A 146 -18.25 -31.11 7.71
C GLU A 146 -17.70 -32.47 8.14
N ASN A 147 -16.38 -32.69 8.01
CA ASN A 147 -15.74 -33.94 8.40
C ASN A 147 -15.57 -34.13 9.92
N ALA A 148 -15.85 -33.10 10.73
CA ALA A 148 -15.74 -33.13 12.18
C ALA A 148 -17.09 -33.41 12.89
N ASN A 149 -18.20 -33.45 12.16
CA ASN A 149 -19.54 -33.81 12.64
C ASN A 149 -19.93 -35.23 12.19
#